data_AF-A0A1M5X3Y3-F1
#
_entry.id   AF-A0A1M5X3Y3-F1
#
_cell.length_a   1.000
_cell.length_b   1.000
_cell.length_c   1.000
_cell.angle_alpha   90.00
_cell.angle_beta   90.00
_cell.angle_gamma   90.00
#
_symmetry.space_group_name_H-M   'P 1'
#
loop_
_entity.id
_entity.type
_entity.pdbx_description
1 polymer ?
#
loop_
_entity_poly.entity_id
_entity_poly.type
_entity_poly.pdbx_seq_one_letter_code
_entity_poly.pdbx_strand_id
1 'polypeptide(L)'
;MKGRQQGGFTLIELVAVVVVLAVLALVVYSRQISLRQDAQVAVLNELRGQLQQVMVQVDTLKQVPSRVRTDSNGNQYLSYDNNKEYRLEKGYLSRVEICHILGLTDTAMSSNGKQDSTDGRFSCKDENRDFAWIRMTGLDSSVCYLRYKTFNNYTQRPQPVLEGECSS
;
A
#
# COMPACT_ATOMS: atom_id res chain seq x y z
N MET A 1 69.59 -6.92 -4.90
CA MET A 1 68.15 -6.55 -4.75
C MET A 1 67.32 -7.71 -5.30
N LYS A 2 66.58 -8.43 -4.44
CA LYS A 2 65.88 -9.68 -4.79
C LYS A 2 64.50 -9.32 -5.36
N GLY A 3 64.34 -9.39 -6.69
CA GLY A 3 63.08 -9.10 -7.37
C GLY A 3 62.01 -10.12 -7.00
N ARG A 4 60.90 -9.68 -6.41
CA ARG A 4 59.69 -10.48 -6.20
C ARG A 4 59.14 -10.86 -7.57
N GLN A 5 59.06 -12.15 -7.87
CA GLN A 5 58.31 -12.66 -9.02
C GLN A 5 56.84 -12.26 -8.83
N GLN A 6 56.32 -11.41 -9.70
CA GLN A 6 54.90 -11.11 -9.79
C GLN A 6 54.24 -12.35 -10.40
N GLY A 7 53.49 -13.10 -9.59
CA GLY A 7 52.66 -14.20 -10.07
C GLY A 7 51.57 -13.61 -10.96
N GLY A 8 51.72 -13.76 -12.27
CA GLY A 8 50.69 -13.38 -13.25
C GLY A 8 49.48 -14.31 -13.13
N PHE A 9 48.29 -13.75 -13.36
CA PHE A 9 47.03 -14.49 -13.45
C PHE A 9 47.10 -15.51 -14.59
N THR A 10 46.73 -16.76 -14.33
CA THR A 10 46.70 -17.78 -15.40
C THR A 10 45.41 -17.67 -16.21
N LEU A 11 45.45 -18.04 -17.49
CA LEU A 11 44.25 -18.02 -18.35
C LEU A 11 43.14 -18.93 -17.80
N ILE A 12 43.52 -20.06 -17.21
CA ILE A 12 42.56 -21.00 -16.61
C ILE A 12 41.88 -20.41 -15.37
N GLU A 13 42.60 -19.62 -14.58
CA GLU A 13 42.05 -18.94 -13.39
C GLU A 13 41.02 -17.89 -13.79
N LEU A 14 41.29 -17.13 -14.85
CA LEU A 14 40.31 -16.20 -15.41
C LEU A 14 39.05 -16.92 -15.91
N VAL A 15 39.23 -18.02 -16.65
CA VAL A 15 38.09 -18.80 -17.18
C VAL A 15 37.27 -19.41 -16.04
N ALA A 16 37.92 -19.99 -15.03
CA ALA A 16 37.24 -20.57 -13.89
C ALA A 16 36.39 -19.53 -13.12
N VAL A 17 36.92 -18.32 -12.92
CA VAL A 17 36.20 -17.23 -12.25
C VAL A 17 34.95 -16.82 -13.03
N VAL A 18 35.05 -16.64 -14.35
CA VAL A 18 33.91 -16.25 -15.18
C VAL A 18 32.83 -17.33 -15.18
N VAL A 19 33.21 -18.62 -15.25
CA VAL A 19 32.26 -19.73 -15.16
C VAL A 19 31.53 -19.75 -13.82
N VAL A 20 32.25 -19.57 -12.70
CA VAL A 20 31.63 -19.50 -11.37
C VAL A 20 30.69 -18.30 -11.26
N LEU A 21 31.10 -17.11 -11.73
CA LEU A 21 30.23 -15.92 -11.73
C LEU A 21 28.97 -16.12 -12.59
N ALA A 22 29.08 -16.80 -13.74
CA ALA A 22 27.95 -17.09 -14.61
C ALA A 22 26.90 -17.99 -13.92
N VAL A 23 27.34 -19.05 -13.22
CA VAL A 23 26.43 -19.94 -12.48
C VAL A 23 25.77 -19.23 -11.30
N LEU A 24 26.53 -18.44 -10.54
CA LEU A 24 25.99 -17.67 -9.41
C LEU A 24 24.93 -16.66 -9.85
N ALA A 25 25.14 -15.98 -10.97
CA ALA A 25 24.18 -15.01 -11.50
C ALA A 25 22.83 -15.66 -11.87
N LEU A 26 22.85 -16.86 -12.46
CA LEU A 26 21.64 -17.57 -12.87
C LEU A 26 20.77 -18.01 -11.68
N VAL A 27 21.38 -18.45 -10.58
CA VAL A 27 20.66 -18.92 -9.39
C VAL A 27 19.98 -17.77 -8.63
N VAL A 28 20.62 -16.60 -8.58
CA VAL A 28 20.08 -15.43 -7.87
C VAL A 28 18.84 -14.85 -8.58
N TYR A 29 18.79 -14.93 -9.91
CA TYR A 29 17.73 -14.31 -10.71
C TYR A 29 16.33 -14.90 -10.41
N SER A 30 16.20 -16.22 -10.30
CA SER A 30 14.89 -16.87 -10.15
C SER A 30 14.22 -16.60 -8.80
N ARG A 31 15.00 -16.60 -7.71
CA ARG A 31 14.48 -16.39 -6.34
C ARG A 31 14.12 -14.93 -6.04
N GLN A 32 14.74 -13.98 -6.75
CA GLN A 32 14.49 -12.55 -6.50
C GLN A 32 13.07 -12.13 -6.95
N ILE A 33 12.49 -12.81 -7.93
CA ILE A 33 11.16 -12.46 -8.46
C ILE A 33 10.06 -12.84 -7.46
N SER A 34 10.08 -14.06 -6.92
CA SER A 34 9.09 -14.52 -5.95
C SER A 34 9.15 -13.72 -4.63
N LEU A 35 10.36 -13.43 -4.12
CA LEU A 35 10.53 -12.63 -2.91
C LEU A 35 9.98 -11.21 -3.02
N ARG A 36 10.04 -10.61 -4.22
CA ARG A 36 9.47 -9.27 -4.44
C ARG A 36 7.94 -9.30 -4.40
N GLN A 37 7.32 -10.32 -4.99
CA GLN A 37 5.87 -10.50 -4.96
C GLN A 37 5.36 -10.75 -3.53
N ASP A 38 6.00 -11.67 -2.81
CA ASP A 38 5.65 -11.96 -1.41
C ASP A 38 5.80 -10.71 -0.52
N ALA A 39 6.86 -9.91 -0.73
CA ALA A 39 7.06 -8.66 0.00
C ALA A 39 5.96 -7.62 -0.31
N GLN A 40 5.52 -7.50 -1.56
CA GLN A 40 4.42 -6.60 -1.94
C GLN A 40 3.11 -7.03 -1.25
N VAL A 41 2.79 -8.32 -1.29
CA VAL A 41 1.60 -8.88 -0.63
C VAL A 41 1.68 -8.68 0.89
N ALA A 42 2.86 -8.82 1.50
CA ALA A 42 3.06 -8.56 2.93
C ALA A 42 2.78 -7.10 3.29
N VAL A 43 3.30 -6.14 2.52
CA VAL A 43 3.06 -4.70 2.71
C VAL A 43 1.58 -4.35 2.57
N LEU A 44 0.91 -4.88 1.54
CA LEU A 44 -0.52 -4.64 1.36
C LEU A 44 -1.36 -5.30 2.46
N ASN A 45 -0.95 -6.46 2.98
CA ASN A 45 -1.57 -7.07 4.15
C ASN A 45 -1.39 -6.24 5.42
N GLU A 46 -0.22 -5.64 5.60
CA GLU A 46 0.03 -4.71 6.71
C GLU A 46 -0.92 -3.51 6.62
N LEU A 47 -1.01 -2.86 5.45
CA LEU A 47 -1.94 -1.76 5.21
C LEU A 47 -3.39 -2.17 5.43
N ARG A 48 -3.78 -3.38 5.00
CA ARG A 48 -5.13 -3.93 5.28
C ARG A 48 -5.37 -4.02 6.78
N GLY A 49 -4.43 -4.56 7.54
CA GLY A 49 -4.53 -4.68 9.00
C GLY A 49 -4.64 -3.31 9.68
N GLN A 50 -3.79 -2.36 9.30
CA GLN A 50 -3.84 -0.98 9.80
C GLN A 50 -5.20 -0.35 9.50
N LEU A 51 -5.71 -0.50 8.27
CA LEU A 51 -7.01 0.05 7.89
C LEU A 51 -8.16 -0.57 8.69
N GLN A 52 -8.15 -1.89 8.91
CA GLN A 52 -9.14 -2.57 9.75
C GLN A 52 -9.14 -2.02 11.18
N GLN A 53 -7.96 -1.84 11.77
CA GLN A 53 -7.80 -1.29 13.11
C GLN A 53 -8.32 0.15 13.19
N VAL A 54 -7.93 0.99 12.23
CA VAL A 54 -8.39 2.38 12.12
C VAL A 54 -9.91 2.44 11.98
N MET A 55 -10.52 1.57 11.19
CA MET A 55 -11.99 1.54 11.07
C MET A 55 -12.68 1.19 12.39
N VAL A 56 -12.12 0.27 13.18
CA VAL A 56 -12.63 0.01 14.53
C VAL A 56 -12.51 1.25 15.40
N GLN A 57 -11.40 1.98 15.31
CA GLN A 57 -11.21 3.22 16.04
C GLN A 57 -12.19 4.33 15.59
N VAL A 58 -12.45 4.46 14.29
CA VAL A 58 -13.48 5.37 13.78
C VAL A 58 -14.86 4.99 14.32
N ASP A 59 -15.17 3.69 14.36
CA ASP A 59 -16.44 3.19 14.88
C ASP A 59 -16.62 3.42 16.39
N THR A 60 -15.55 3.47 17.16
CA THR A 60 -15.60 3.80 18.60
C THR A 60 -15.67 5.30 18.81
N LEU A 61 -14.83 6.07 18.13
CA LEU A 61 -14.76 7.53 18.29
C LEU A 61 -16.04 8.23 17.83
N LYS A 62 -16.74 7.70 16.80
CA LYS A 62 -18.00 8.30 16.34
C LYS A 62 -19.14 8.25 17.38
N GLN A 63 -19.05 7.36 18.36
CA GLN A 63 -20.05 7.27 19.43
C GLN A 63 -19.89 8.38 20.48
N VAL A 64 -18.75 9.09 20.45
CA VAL A 64 -18.50 10.25 21.31
C VAL A 64 -19.08 11.49 20.62
N PRO A 65 -20.13 12.13 21.17
CA PRO A 65 -20.82 13.23 20.50
C PRO A 65 -19.90 14.40 20.14
N SER A 66 -18.90 14.70 20.98
CA SER A 66 -17.94 15.79 20.75
C SER A 66 -16.94 15.53 19.63
N ARG A 67 -16.85 14.28 19.13
CA ARG A 67 -15.89 13.89 18.08
C ARG A 67 -16.51 13.89 16.69
N VAL A 68 -17.82 13.95 16.56
CA VAL A 68 -18.50 14.02 15.26
C VAL A 68 -19.01 15.43 15.03
N ARG A 69 -18.49 16.07 13.98
CA ARG A 69 -18.92 17.40 13.55
C ARG A 69 -19.75 17.26 12.28
N THR A 70 -20.94 17.87 12.27
CA THR A 70 -21.76 17.99 11.07
C THR A 70 -21.62 19.41 10.52
N ASP A 71 -21.30 19.54 9.24
CA ASP A 71 -21.24 20.85 8.57
C ASP A 71 -22.64 21.36 8.20
N SER A 72 -22.74 22.59 7.71
CA SER A 72 -23.99 23.21 7.27
C SER A 72 -24.64 22.50 6.06
N ASN A 73 -23.89 21.67 5.34
CA ASN A 73 -24.36 20.90 4.19
C ASN A 73 -24.81 19.48 4.61
N GLY A 74 -24.77 19.14 5.89
CA GLY A 74 -25.10 17.81 6.41
C GLY A 74 -24.01 16.76 6.23
N ASN A 75 -22.79 17.13 5.79
CA ASN A 75 -21.65 16.22 5.78
C ASN A 75 -21.14 16.01 7.21
N GLN A 76 -20.81 14.77 7.53
CA GLN A 76 -20.28 14.41 8.84
C GLN A 76 -18.76 14.23 8.75
N TYR A 77 -18.06 14.71 9.76
CA TYR A 77 -16.61 14.61 9.91
C TYR A 77 -16.28 14.06 11.30
N LEU A 78 -15.32 13.16 11.37
CA LEU A 78 -14.74 12.68 12.60
C LEU A 78 -13.50 13.51 12.93
N SER A 79 -13.55 14.27 14.03
CA SER A 79 -12.38 14.95 14.58
C SER A 79 -11.53 13.92 15.35
N TYR A 80 -10.42 13.53 14.73
CA TYR A 80 -9.43 12.66 15.36
C TYR A 80 -8.52 13.47 16.31
N ASP A 81 -8.05 14.61 15.80
CA ASP A 81 -7.22 15.57 16.52
C ASP A 81 -7.58 17.00 16.08
N ASN A 82 -7.02 18.02 16.74
CA ASN A 82 -7.30 19.43 16.49
C ASN A 82 -7.04 19.86 15.03
N ASN A 83 -6.19 19.15 14.31
CA ASN A 83 -5.83 19.45 12.92
C ASN A 83 -6.23 18.34 11.92
N LYS A 84 -6.84 17.25 12.38
CA LYS A 84 -7.18 16.10 11.53
C LYS A 84 -8.64 15.72 11.67
N GLU A 85 -9.38 15.96 10.60
CA GLU A 85 -10.75 15.51 10.44
C GLU A 85 -10.84 14.53 9.28
N TYR A 86 -11.66 13.49 9.44
CA TYR A 86 -11.93 12.49 8.41
C TYR A 86 -13.41 12.49 8.06
N ARG A 87 -13.73 12.57 6.77
CA ARG A 87 -15.11 12.52 6.31
C ARG A 87 -15.75 11.17 6.61
N LEU A 88 -16.94 11.23 7.19
CA LEU A 88 -17.83 10.10 7.37
C LEU A 88 -18.94 10.14 6.33
N GLU A 89 -19.29 8.96 5.84
CA GLU A 89 -20.42 8.75 4.94
C GLU A 89 -21.34 7.70 5.57
N LYS A 90 -22.56 8.13 5.92
CA LYS A 90 -23.55 7.32 6.66
C LYS A 90 -22.98 6.64 7.92
N GLY A 91 -22.12 7.37 8.66
CA GLY A 91 -21.55 6.89 9.91
C GLY A 91 -20.38 5.91 9.77
N TYR A 92 -19.85 5.70 8.56
CA TYR A 92 -18.61 4.96 8.33
C TYR A 92 -17.57 5.86 7.67
N LEU A 93 -16.30 5.45 7.73
CA LEU A 93 -15.22 6.16 7.04
C LEU A 93 -15.53 6.26 5.54
N SER A 94 -15.43 7.47 4.96
CA SER A 94 -15.65 7.65 3.53
C SER A 94 -14.52 7.03 2.71
N ARG A 95 -14.86 6.48 1.55
CA ARG A 95 -13.91 5.88 0.59
C ARG A 95 -12.80 6.82 0.15
N VAL A 96 -13.03 8.14 0.14
CA VAL A 96 -12.00 9.13 -0.23
C VAL A 96 -10.96 9.36 0.85
N GLU A 97 -11.21 8.92 2.08
CA GLU A 97 -10.33 9.09 3.24
C GLU A 97 -9.36 7.92 3.43
N ILE A 98 -9.51 6.82 2.68
CA ILE A 98 -8.79 5.57 2.97
C ILE A 98 -7.26 5.73 3.00
N CYS A 99 -6.70 6.66 2.22
CA CYS A 99 -5.27 6.92 2.21
C CYS A 99 -4.84 8.04 3.14
N HIS A 100 -5.70 9.02 3.33
CA HIS A 100 -5.47 10.10 4.28
C HIS A 100 -5.43 9.59 5.72
N ILE A 101 -6.37 8.70 6.08
CA ILE A 101 -6.42 8.13 7.43
C ILE A 101 -5.27 7.16 7.73
N LEU A 102 -4.71 6.53 6.70
CA LEU A 102 -3.51 5.70 6.81
C LEU A 102 -2.22 6.54 6.83
N GLY A 103 -2.33 7.87 6.69
CA GLY A 103 -1.18 8.76 6.62
C GLY A 103 -0.35 8.60 5.33
N LEU A 104 -0.94 7.99 4.29
CA LEU A 104 -0.30 7.87 2.98
C LEU A 104 -0.38 9.19 2.21
N THR A 105 -1.44 9.97 2.44
CA THR A 105 -1.66 11.30 1.83
C THR A 105 -1.95 12.34 2.90
N ASP A 106 -1.62 13.61 2.65
CA ASP A 106 -1.90 14.71 3.57
C ASP A 106 -3.36 15.19 3.54
N THR A 107 -4.08 14.85 2.48
CA THR A 107 -5.48 15.23 2.27
C THR A 107 -6.30 14.04 1.79
N ALA A 108 -7.61 14.11 2.00
CA ALA A 108 -8.57 13.21 1.37
C ALA A 108 -8.52 13.34 -0.17
N MET A 109 -8.86 12.25 -0.85
CA MET A 109 -8.98 12.23 -2.31
C MET A 109 -10.20 13.04 -2.78
N SER A 110 -10.15 13.56 -4.00
CA SER A 110 -11.36 14.04 -4.67
C SER A 110 -12.27 12.88 -5.07
N SER A 111 -13.57 13.13 -5.25
CA SER A 111 -14.50 12.12 -5.74
C SER A 111 -14.09 11.65 -7.14
N ASN A 112 -14.06 10.34 -7.35
CA ASN A 112 -13.50 9.70 -8.55
C ASN A 112 -12.03 10.08 -8.86
N GLY A 113 -11.32 10.63 -7.86
CA GLY A 113 -9.96 11.11 -7.98
C GLY A 113 -8.93 10.01 -7.74
N LYS A 114 -7.72 10.24 -8.28
CA LYS A 114 -6.52 9.45 -7.97
C LYS A 114 -5.52 10.34 -7.24
N GLN A 115 -4.91 9.83 -6.18
CA GLN A 115 -3.86 10.51 -5.45
C GLN A 115 -2.73 9.52 -5.14
N ASP A 116 -1.50 9.94 -5.38
CA ASP A 116 -0.33 9.15 -5.01
C ASP A 116 0.12 9.53 -3.59
N SER A 117 0.70 8.58 -2.88
CA SER A 117 1.19 8.79 -1.53
C SER A 117 2.36 9.77 -1.50
N THR A 118 2.59 10.40 -0.34
CA THR A 118 3.67 11.39 -0.15
C THR A 118 5.06 10.80 -0.43
N ASP A 119 5.24 9.49 -0.24
CA ASP A 119 6.47 8.75 -0.56
C ASP A 119 6.52 8.19 -1.99
N GLY A 120 5.46 8.38 -2.79
CA GLY A 120 5.31 7.88 -4.15
C GLY A 120 5.16 6.36 -4.28
N ARG A 121 5.12 5.61 -3.18
CA ARG A 121 5.08 4.14 -3.20
C ARG A 121 3.70 3.56 -3.45
N PHE A 122 2.66 4.32 -3.13
CA PHE A 122 1.27 3.89 -3.27
C PHE A 122 0.49 4.86 -4.14
N SER A 123 -0.46 4.30 -4.88
CA SER A 123 -1.51 5.03 -5.57
C SER A 123 -2.84 4.67 -4.96
N CYS A 124 -3.63 5.69 -4.66
CA CYS A 124 -4.97 5.57 -4.16
C CYS A 124 -5.94 6.11 -5.21
N LYS A 125 -7.10 5.46 -5.36
CA LYS A 125 -8.13 5.96 -6.26
C LYS A 125 -9.52 5.69 -5.68
N ASP A 126 -10.35 6.72 -5.69
CA ASP A 126 -11.78 6.57 -5.61
C ASP A 126 -12.28 6.10 -6.99
N GLU A 127 -12.68 4.83 -7.14
CA GLU A 127 -13.06 4.31 -8.45
C GLU A 127 -14.52 4.65 -8.76
N ASN A 128 -15.39 4.43 -7.79
CA ASN A 128 -16.82 4.74 -7.86
C ASN A 128 -17.41 4.77 -6.44
N ARG A 129 -18.74 4.92 -6.34
CA ARG A 129 -19.43 4.98 -5.04
C ARG A 129 -19.39 3.69 -4.22
N ASP A 130 -19.04 2.57 -4.85
CA ASP A 130 -19.07 1.23 -4.23
C ASP A 130 -17.69 0.75 -3.77
N PHE A 131 -16.60 1.32 -4.31
CA PHE A 131 -15.26 1.03 -3.80
C PHE A 131 -14.20 2.06 -4.18
N ALA A 132 -13.17 2.09 -3.34
CA ALA A 132 -11.89 2.72 -3.62
C ALA A 132 -10.77 1.67 -3.49
N TRP A 133 -9.59 1.93 -4.05
CA TRP A 133 -8.47 1.01 -3.98
C TRP A 133 -7.15 1.70 -3.65
N ILE A 134 -6.22 0.91 -3.10
CA ILE A 134 -4.83 1.27 -2.84
C ILE A 134 -3.95 0.22 -3.51
N ARG A 135 -3.00 0.65 -4.34
CA ARG A 135 -2.03 -0.22 -5.01
C ARG A 135 -0.64 0.34 -4.86
N MET A 136 0.40 -0.46 -5.04
CA MET A 136 1.76 0.09 -5.13
C MET A 136 1.99 0.70 -6.53
N THR A 137 2.78 1.77 -6.58
CA THR A 137 3.11 2.48 -7.82
C THR A 137 4.03 1.64 -8.70
N GLY A 138 3.89 1.74 -10.03
CA GLY A 138 4.76 1.04 -10.99
C GLY A 138 4.41 -0.43 -11.19
N LEU A 139 3.24 -0.87 -10.74
CA LEU A 139 2.70 -2.21 -10.98
C LEU A 139 1.62 -2.20 -12.06
N ASP A 140 1.55 -3.29 -12.82
CA ASP A 140 0.46 -3.54 -13.77
C ASP A 140 -0.90 -3.65 -13.06
N SER A 141 -1.98 -3.41 -13.80
CA SER A 141 -3.34 -3.36 -13.24
C SER A 141 -3.89 -4.72 -12.77
N SER A 142 -3.25 -5.84 -13.13
CA SER A 142 -3.60 -7.19 -12.66
C SER A 142 -2.97 -7.56 -11.32
N VAL A 143 -1.97 -6.79 -10.86
CA VAL A 143 -1.20 -7.08 -9.65
C VAL A 143 -2.04 -6.79 -8.40
N CYS A 144 -1.73 -7.51 -7.31
CA CYS A 144 -2.38 -7.39 -6.01
C CYS A 144 -2.61 -5.94 -5.57
N TYR A 145 -3.83 -5.63 -5.11
CA TYR A 145 -4.21 -4.34 -4.56
C TYR A 145 -5.18 -4.48 -3.39
N LEU A 146 -5.24 -3.45 -2.56
CA LEU A 146 -6.16 -3.37 -1.44
C LEU A 146 -7.44 -2.66 -1.88
N ARG A 147 -8.56 -3.36 -1.83
CA ARG A 147 -9.88 -2.82 -2.19
C ARG A 147 -10.68 -2.51 -0.94
N TYR A 148 -11.20 -1.29 -0.86
CA TYR A 148 -12.11 -0.83 0.18
C TYR A 148 -13.55 -0.85 -0.35
N LYS A 149 -14.34 -1.86 0.04
CA LYS A 149 -15.72 -2.03 -0.44
C LYS A 149 -16.73 -1.29 0.44
N THR A 150 -17.46 -0.35 -0.14
CA THR A 150 -18.57 0.37 0.50
C THR A 150 -19.89 -0.31 0.12
N PHE A 151 -20.24 -1.37 0.84
CA PHE A 151 -21.42 -2.19 0.54
C PHE A 151 -22.71 -1.37 0.42
N ASN A 152 -23.36 -1.44 -0.74
CA ASN A 152 -24.70 -0.89 -0.98
C ASN A 152 -24.85 0.56 -0.46
N ASN A 153 -23.91 1.44 -0.78
CA ASN A 153 -23.83 2.79 -0.22
C ASN A 153 -23.80 2.80 1.32
N TYR A 154 -22.88 2.06 1.94
CA TYR A 154 -22.65 2.05 3.39
C TYR A 154 -23.83 1.52 4.24
N THR A 155 -24.66 0.63 3.71
CA THR A 155 -25.67 -0.07 4.52
C THR A 155 -25.07 -1.17 5.39
N GLN A 156 -23.84 -1.59 5.08
CA GLN A 156 -23.05 -2.50 5.91
C GLN A 156 -21.67 -1.89 6.14
N ARG A 157 -21.01 -2.36 7.21
CA ARG A 157 -19.64 -1.94 7.52
C ARG A 157 -18.74 -2.21 6.32
N PRO A 158 -18.03 -1.20 5.81
CA PRO A 158 -17.06 -1.41 4.74
C PRO A 158 -16.01 -2.44 5.15
N GLN A 159 -15.41 -3.13 4.18
CA GLN A 159 -14.36 -4.10 4.45
C GLN A 159 -13.19 -3.90 3.49
N PRO A 160 -11.96 -3.81 4.00
CA PRO A 160 -10.76 -3.83 3.19
C PRO A 160 -10.38 -5.28 2.88
N VAL A 161 -10.27 -5.61 1.59
CA VAL A 161 -9.98 -6.95 1.08
C VAL A 161 -8.87 -6.85 0.04
N LEU A 162 -7.93 -7.79 0.05
CA LEU A 162 -6.94 -7.90 -1.02
C LEU A 162 -7.57 -8.60 -2.23
N GLU A 163 -7.39 -8.01 -3.41
CA GLU A 163 -7.87 -8.55 -4.68
C GLU A 163 -6.78 -8.47 -5.75
N GLY A 164 -6.92 -9.29 -6.81
CA GLY A 164 -5.92 -9.46 -7.87
C GLY A 164 -5.04 -10.69 -7.65
N GLU A 165 -3.88 -10.72 -8.30
CA GLU A 165 -2.88 -11.79 -8.16
C GLU A 165 -2.11 -11.67 -6.82
N CYS A 166 -2.83 -11.87 -5.72
CA CYS A 166 -2.28 -11.81 -4.35
C CYS A 166 -1.84 -13.19 -3.81
N SER A 167 -1.90 -14.25 -4.63
CA SER A 167 -1.48 -15.62 -4.29
C SER A 167 -0.24 -15.98 -5.08
N SER A 168 0.78 -16.43 -4.35
CA SER A 168 1.87 -17.27 -4.86
C SER A 168 1.36 -18.68 -5.16
#